data_AF-A0A3E4GS50-F1
#
_entry.id   AF-A0A3E4GS50-F1
#
_cell.length_a   1.000
_cell.length_b   1.000
_cell.length_c   1.000
_cell.angle_alpha   90.00
_cell.angle_beta   90.00
_cell.angle_gamma   90.00
#
_symmetry.space_group_name_H-M   'P 1'
#
loop_
_entity.id
_entity.type
_entity.pdbx_description
1 polymer ?
#
loop_
_entity_poly.entity_id
_entity_poly.type
_entity_poly.pdbx_seq_one_letter_code
_entity_poly.pdbx_strand_id
1 'polypeptide(L)'
;MDKIIQEYCIGCGLCQSLGKAELICNQKGYLSPIKGDEKWLRTVCPAGGKQCASMDFNHIWGRIEAVYYGFSADEVLRRQASSGGSLTEIASYLLESKKVDAIFISALQVKIQRKQKYVSVHQGRNYLADVVQGMLSVIH
;
A
#
# COMPACT_ATOMS: atom_id res chain seq x y z
N MET A 1 -2.37 -3.18 26.06
CA MET A 1 -2.63 -3.44 24.63
C MET A 1 -1.34 -3.87 23.97
N ASP A 2 -1.41 -4.85 23.06
CA ASP A 2 -0.23 -5.32 22.33
C ASP A 2 0.33 -4.21 21.40
N LYS A 3 1.63 -3.94 21.52
CA LYS A 3 2.30 -2.85 20.78
C LYS A 3 2.33 -3.08 19.27
N ILE A 4 2.50 -4.31 18.81
CA ILE A 4 2.52 -4.66 17.38
C ILE A 4 1.13 -4.43 16.79
N ILE A 5 0.09 -4.90 17.49
CA ILE A 5 -1.30 -4.69 17.06
C ILE A 5 -1.65 -3.19 17.04
N GLN A 6 -1.15 -2.41 18.00
CA GLN A 6 -1.35 -0.96 18.02
C GLN A 6 -0.66 -0.23 16.88
N GLU A 7 0.60 -0.56 16.62
CA GLU A 7 1.45 0.14 15.65
C GLU A 7 1.07 -0.19 14.20
N TYR A 8 0.73 -1.46 13.94
CA TYR A 8 0.48 -1.99 12.60
C TYR A 8 -1.00 -2.29 12.33
N CYS A 9 -1.91 -1.64 13.05
CA CYS A 9 -3.34 -1.74 12.78
C CYS A 9 -3.66 -1.20 11.39
N ILE A 10 -4.27 -2.05 10.55
CA ILE A 10 -4.68 -1.69 9.18
C ILE A 10 -6.10 -1.08 9.11
N GLY A 11 -6.74 -0.87 10.26
CA GLY A 11 -8.07 -0.24 10.32
C GLY A 11 -9.20 -1.07 9.68
N CYS A 12 -9.10 -2.41 9.67
CA CYS A 12 -10.12 -3.26 9.03
C CYS A 12 -11.50 -3.28 9.72
N GLY A 13 -11.61 -2.73 10.94
CA GLY A 13 -12.88 -2.57 11.66
C GLY A 13 -13.44 -3.84 12.35
N LEU A 14 -12.88 -5.03 12.10
CA LEU A 14 -13.41 -6.29 12.64
C LEU A 14 -13.54 -6.31 14.17
N CYS A 15 -12.54 -5.80 14.88
CA CYS A 15 -12.56 -5.79 16.34
C CYS A 15 -13.57 -4.79 16.90
N GLN A 16 -13.77 -3.65 16.24
CA GLN A 16 -14.72 -2.63 16.64
C GLN A 16 -16.16 -3.09 16.42
N SER A 17 -16.44 -3.70 15.25
CA SER A 17 -17.79 -4.17 14.92
C SER A 17 -18.31 -5.25 15.87
N LEU A 18 -17.41 -6.03 16.47
CA LEU A 18 -17.73 -7.07 17.44
C LEU A 18 -17.65 -6.59 18.91
N GLY A 19 -17.40 -5.30 19.15
CA GLY A 19 -17.22 -4.77 20.51
C GLY A 19 -16.00 -5.35 21.24
N LYS A 20 -15.02 -5.86 20.50
CA LYS A 20 -13.81 -6.49 21.02
C LYS A 20 -12.65 -5.52 21.24
N ALA A 21 -12.68 -4.35 20.61
CA ALA A 21 -11.73 -3.28 20.87
C ALA A 21 -12.33 -1.90 20.63
N GLU A 22 -11.83 -0.92 21.36
CA GLU A 22 -12.06 0.49 21.15
C GLU A 22 -10.93 1.08 20.30
N LEU A 23 -11.28 1.74 19.20
CA LEU A 23 -10.33 2.31 18.25
C LEU A 23 -10.29 3.84 18.37
N ILE A 24 -9.08 4.41 18.30
CA ILE A 24 -8.88 5.85 18.12
C ILE A 24 -8.04 6.11 16.87
N CYS A 25 -8.17 7.31 16.31
CA CYS A 25 -7.21 7.77 15.32
C CYS A 25 -5.91 8.18 16.04
N ASN A 26 -4.79 7.55 15.70
CA ASN A 26 -3.49 7.87 16.27
C ASN A 26 -2.91 9.16 15.64
N GLN A 27 -1.76 9.62 16.14
CA GLN A 27 -1.06 10.80 15.62
C GLN A 27 -0.64 10.65 14.14
N LYS A 28 -0.52 9.41 13.65
CA LYS A 28 -0.24 9.07 12.27
C LYS A 28 -1.52 8.95 11.42
N GLY A 29 -2.69 9.36 11.92
CA GLY A 29 -3.92 9.33 11.15
C GLY A 29 -4.50 7.94 10.87
N TYR A 30 -3.98 6.90 11.54
CA TYR A 30 -4.49 5.53 11.41
C TYR A 30 -5.35 5.15 12.60
N LEU A 31 -6.38 4.34 12.37
CA LEU A 31 -7.11 3.71 13.46
C LEU A 31 -6.20 2.75 14.21
N SER A 32 -6.15 2.87 15.53
CA SER A 32 -5.35 2.05 16.42
C SER A 32 -6.16 1.68 17.65
N PRO A 33 -6.12 0.42 18.11
CA PRO A 33 -6.92 -0.01 19.24
C PRO A 33 -6.26 0.42 20.57
N ILE A 34 -6.99 1.12 21.44
CA ILE A 34 -6.47 1.59 22.74
C ILE A 34 -6.78 0.62 23.88
N LYS A 35 -7.88 -0.11 23.76
CA LYS A 35 -8.40 -1.04 24.75
C LYS A 35 -9.13 -2.16 24.05
N GLY A 36 -9.13 -3.36 24.61
CA GLY A 36 -9.85 -4.50 24.05
C GLY A 36 -9.46 -5.84 24.64
N ASP A 37 -10.08 -6.88 24.09
CA ASP A 37 -9.81 -8.29 24.37
C ASP A 37 -8.49 -8.71 23.67
N GLU A 38 -7.36 -8.54 24.36
CA GLU A 38 -6.04 -8.85 23.81
C GLU A 38 -5.90 -10.30 23.37
N LYS A 39 -6.48 -11.24 24.12
CA LYS A 39 -6.39 -12.67 23.81
C LYS A 39 -7.08 -12.95 22.48
N TRP A 40 -8.28 -12.40 22.29
CA TRP A 40 -9.00 -12.51 21.04
C TRP A 40 -8.26 -11.81 19.89
N LEU A 41 -7.77 -10.58 20.10
CA LEU A 41 -7.02 -9.82 19.09
C LEU A 41 -5.78 -10.57 18.59
N ARG A 42 -5.00 -11.20 19.48
CA ARG A 42 -3.85 -12.04 19.11
C ARG A 42 -4.24 -13.23 18.23
N THR A 43 -5.48 -13.68 18.29
CA THR A 43 -5.93 -14.81 17.48
C THR A 43 -6.44 -14.44 16.10
N VAL A 44 -6.98 -13.23 15.91
CA VAL A 44 -7.72 -12.87 14.69
C VAL A 44 -7.17 -11.62 13.99
N CYS A 45 -6.47 -10.74 14.68
CA CYS A 45 -5.99 -9.49 14.10
C CYS A 45 -4.84 -9.80 13.12
N PRO A 46 -4.90 -9.33 11.86
CA PRO A 46 -3.83 -9.53 10.91
C PRO A 46 -2.47 -8.98 11.40
N ALA A 47 -2.48 -7.89 12.16
CA ALA A 47 -1.27 -7.32 12.76
C ALA A 47 -0.62 -8.27 13.79
N GLY A 48 -1.40 -9.19 14.39
CA GLY A 48 -0.89 -10.18 15.33
C GLY A 48 -0.09 -11.31 14.68
N GLY A 49 -0.10 -11.43 13.34
CA GLY A 49 0.75 -12.34 12.59
C GLY A 49 0.43 -13.83 12.73
N LYS A 50 -0.61 -14.22 13.49
CA LYS A 50 -0.96 -15.63 13.72
C LYS A 50 -1.28 -16.37 12.43
N GLN A 51 -1.91 -15.68 11.47
CA GLN A 51 -2.22 -16.22 10.14
C GLN A 51 -0.97 -16.51 9.29
N CYS A 52 0.18 -15.95 9.67
CA CYS A 52 1.45 -16.16 8.98
C CYS A 52 2.36 -17.17 9.70
N ALA A 53 1.94 -17.75 10.82
CA ALA A 53 2.79 -18.61 11.65
C ALA A 53 3.29 -19.88 10.94
N SER A 54 2.52 -20.38 9.96
CA SER A 54 2.88 -21.53 9.13
C SER A 54 3.25 -21.15 7.69
N MET A 55 3.45 -19.86 7.42
CA MET A 55 3.75 -19.39 6.07
C MET A 55 5.22 -19.62 5.75
N ASP A 56 5.49 -20.32 4.65
CA ASP A 56 6.83 -20.37 4.08
C ASP A 56 7.08 -19.09 3.27
N PHE A 57 7.74 -18.13 3.92
CA PHE A 57 8.08 -16.85 3.30
C PHE A 57 9.06 -17.00 2.13
N ASN A 58 9.90 -18.03 2.12
CA ASN A 58 10.91 -18.21 1.07
C ASN A 58 10.32 -18.83 -0.19
N HIS A 59 9.24 -19.60 -0.07
CA HIS A 59 8.65 -20.30 -1.20
C HIS A 59 7.79 -19.40 -2.10
N ILE A 60 6.86 -18.61 -1.52
CA ILE A 60 5.91 -17.80 -2.31
C ILE A 60 6.42 -16.37 -2.51
N TRP A 61 7.01 -15.77 -1.48
CA TRP A 61 7.35 -14.34 -1.48
C TRP A 61 8.80 -14.04 -1.85
N GLY A 62 9.66 -15.07 -1.90
CA GLY A 62 11.09 -14.94 -2.15
C GLY A 62 11.85 -14.36 -0.94
N ARG A 63 13.08 -13.92 -1.17
CA ARG A 63 13.96 -13.37 -0.13
C ARG A 63 13.51 -11.96 0.26
N ILE A 64 13.24 -11.75 1.55
CA ILE A 64 12.92 -10.44 2.13
C ILE A 64 14.19 -9.89 2.80
N GLU A 65 14.76 -8.81 2.25
CA GLU A 65 15.93 -8.15 2.87
C GLU A 65 15.53 -7.25 4.04
N ALA A 66 14.43 -6.49 3.88
CA ALA A 66 13.94 -5.56 4.88
C ALA A 66 12.46 -5.22 4.65
N VAL A 67 11.78 -4.81 5.72
CA VAL A 67 10.39 -4.31 5.70
C VAL A 67 10.36 -2.96 6.38
N TYR A 68 9.76 -1.98 5.71
CA TYR A 68 9.65 -0.60 6.20
C TYR A 68 8.20 -0.16 6.31
N TYR A 69 7.93 0.72 7.28
CA TYR A 69 6.62 1.32 7.49
C TYR A 69 6.69 2.82 7.21
N GLY A 70 5.92 3.30 6.24
CA GLY A 70 5.95 4.68 5.79
C GLY A 70 4.80 5.06 4.87
N PHE A 71 4.66 6.36 4.66
CA PHE A 71 3.63 7.00 3.84
C PHE A 71 4.18 8.29 3.24
N SER A 72 3.51 8.84 2.24
CA SER A 72 3.85 10.10 1.58
C SER A 72 3.89 11.28 2.57
N ALA A 73 4.87 12.15 2.40
CA ALA A 73 4.96 13.42 3.12
C ALA A 73 4.00 14.48 2.55
N ASP A 74 3.49 14.29 1.34
CA ASP A 74 2.42 15.10 0.76
C ASP A 74 1.07 14.69 1.39
N GLU A 75 0.47 15.62 2.16
CA GLU A 75 -0.76 15.34 2.90
C GLU A 75 -1.96 15.03 2.00
N VAL A 76 -2.02 15.62 0.80
CA VAL A 76 -3.11 15.40 -0.15
C VAL A 76 -2.98 14.01 -0.73
N LEU A 77 -1.80 13.67 -1.24
CA LEU A 77 -1.50 12.35 -1.80
C LEU A 77 -1.71 11.26 -0.77
N ARG A 78 -1.21 11.45 0.46
CA ARG A 78 -1.38 10.48 1.56
C ARG A 78 -2.84 10.15 1.85
N ARG A 79 -3.73 11.16 1.84
CA ARG A 79 -5.15 10.99 2.18
C ARG A 79 -6.00 10.46 1.02
N GLN A 80 -5.59 10.72 -0.22
CA GLN A 80 -6.32 10.29 -1.41
C GLN A 80 -5.88 8.92 -1.94
N ALA A 81 -4.65 8.51 -1.68
CA ALA A 81 -4.12 7.24 -2.15
C ALA A 81 -4.48 6.07 -1.22
N SER A 82 -4.82 4.92 -1.81
CA SER A 82 -5.19 3.70 -1.08
C SER A 82 -4.08 3.15 -0.17
N SER A 83 -2.81 3.49 -0.44
CA SER A 83 -1.64 2.95 0.28
C SER A 83 -0.83 4.06 0.94
N GLY A 84 -1.47 5.16 1.35
CA GLY A 84 -0.78 6.30 1.95
C GLY A 84 0.18 7.01 1.00
N GLY A 85 0.08 6.78 -0.31
CA GLY A 85 0.89 7.43 -1.34
C GLY A 85 2.23 6.78 -1.63
N SER A 86 2.62 5.72 -0.92
CA SER A 86 3.97 5.14 -1.01
C SER A 86 4.36 4.68 -2.42
N LEU A 87 3.44 4.04 -3.16
CA LEU A 87 3.71 3.61 -4.55
C LEU A 87 3.92 4.81 -5.49
N THR A 88 3.13 5.86 -5.31
CA THR A 88 3.23 7.08 -6.13
C THR A 88 4.55 7.80 -5.85
N GLU A 89 4.96 7.92 -4.60
CA GLU A 89 6.25 8.53 -4.23
C GLU A 89 7.44 7.77 -4.80
N ILE A 90 7.44 6.44 -4.69
CA ILE A 90 8.48 5.59 -5.28
C ILE A 90 8.53 5.77 -6.79
N ALA A 91 7.35 5.78 -7.45
CA ALA A 91 7.26 5.98 -8.89
C ALA A 91 7.80 7.34 -9.33
N SER A 92 7.38 8.41 -8.64
CA SER A 92 7.88 9.77 -8.90
C SER A 92 9.39 9.85 -8.72
N TYR A 93 9.93 9.31 -7.63
CA TYR A 93 11.38 9.29 -7.39
C TYR A 93 12.15 8.59 -8.52
N LEU A 94 11.69 7.43 -8.99
CA LEU A 94 12.36 6.68 -10.05
C LEU A 94 12.38 7.46 -11.37
N LEU A 95 11.30 8.16 -11.71
CA LEU A 95 11.20 9.01 -12.91
C LEU A 95 12.07 10.26 -12.79
N GLU A 96 11.96 10.99 -11.67
CA GLU A 96 12.70 12.23 -11.42
C GLU A 96 14.21 12.00 -11.34
N SER A 97 14.62 10.89 -10.72
CA SER A 97 16.03 10.48 -10.65
C SER A 97 16.53 9.80 -11.92
N LYS A 98 15.70 9.71 -12.97
CA LYS A 98 16.02 9.08 -14.27
C LYS A 98 16.55 7.66 -14.14
N LYS A 99 16.10 6.92 -13.12
CA LYS A 99 16.39 5.49 -12.95
C LYS A 99 15.56 4.62 -13.88
N VAL A 100 14.42 5.15 -14.33
CA VAL A 100 13.53 4.55 -15.32
C VAL A 100 13.01 5.61 -16.28
N ASP A 101 12.62 5.21 -17.48
CA ASP A 101 12.03 6.10 -18.48
C ASP A 101 10.51 6.20 -18.40
N ALA A 102 9.86 5.15 -17.93
CA ALA A 102 8.40 5.06 -17.82
C ALA A 102 8.00 4.08 -16.71
N ILE A 103 6.79 4.25 -16.18
CA ILE A 103 6.18 3.37 -15.19
C ILE A 103 4.75 3.06 -15.63
N PHE A 104 4.37 1.79 -15.59
CA PHE A 104 3.02 1.33 -15.93
C PHE A 104 2.26 1.01 -14.64
N ILE A 105 1.14 1.70 -14.42
CA ILE A 105 0.27 1.50 -13.25
C ILE A 105 -1.17 1.34 -13.76
N SER A 106 -1.89 0.33 -13.26
CA SER A 106 -3.31 0.15 -13.57
C SER A 106 -4.13 1.31 -12.99
N ALA A 107 -4.61 2.20 -13.85
CA ALA A 107 -5.29 3.41 -13.42
C ALA A 107 -6.80 3.18 -13.25
N LEU A 108 -7.28 3.18 -12.00
CA LEU A 108 -8.70 3.50 -11.72
C LEU A 108 -8.90 5.02 -11.56
N GLN A 109 -7.88 5.76 -11.13
CA GLN A 109 -7.83 7.23 -11.17
C GLN A 109 -6.46 7.72 -10.66
N VAL A 110 -5.49 7.94 -11.55
CA VAL A 110 -4.29 8.71 -11.17
C VAL A 110 -4.01 9.72 -12.28
N LYS A 111 -4.31 11.00 -12.02
CA LYS A 111 -3.75 12.11 -12.79
C LYS A 111 -2.36 12.40 -12.20
N ILE A 112 -1.33 11.67 -12.62
CA ILE A 112 0.05 12.11 -12.39
C ILE A 112 0.30 13.27 -13.36
N GLN A 113 -0.03 14.47 -12.93
CA GLN A 113 0.30 15.70 -13.65
C GLN A 113 1.50 16.33 -12.98
N ARG A 114 2.71 15.95 -13.39
CA ARG A 114 3.88 16.84 -13.33
C ARG A 114 4.95 16.43 -14.34
N LYS A 115 5.02 17.28 -15.37
CA LYS A 115 6.06 17.46 -16.41
C LYS A 115 6.74 16.19 -16.95
N GLN A 116 6.22 15.75 -18.09
CA GLN A 116 6.93 15.02 -19.15
C GLN A 116 7.68 13.76 -18.71
N LYS A 117 6.96 12.64 -18.63
CA LYS A 117 7.21 11.41 -19.41
C LYS A 117 6.03 10.46 -19.17
N TYR A 118 5.60 9.80 -20.24
CA TYR A 118 4.29 9.18 -20.43
C TYR A 118 3.83 8.30 -19.25
N VAL A 119 2.69 8.68 -18.65
CA VAL A 119 1.86 7.78 -17.83
C VAL A 119 0.65 7.44 -18.69
N SER A 120 0.65 6.23 -19.26
CA SER A 120 -0.49 5.78 -20.05
C SER A 120 -1.63 5.34 -19.11
N VAL A 121 -2.74 6.08 -19.17
CA VAL A 121 -3.99 5.75 -18.48
C VAL A 121 -4.88 5.02 -19.48
N HIS A 122 -5.11 3.72 -19.29
CA HIS A 122 -5.95 2.93 -20.20
C HIS A 122 -7.09 2.24 -19.44
N GLN A 123 -8.32 2.65 -19.75
CA GLN A 123 -9.54 1.89 -19.46
C GLN A 123 -9.99 1.19 -20.74
N GLY A 124 -9.87 -0.15 -20.80
CA GLY A 124 -10.32 -0.91 -21.95
C GLY A 124 -10.00 -2.40 -21.86
N ARG A 125 -10.87 -3.24 -22.46
CA ARG A 125 -10.85 -4.72 -22.41
C ARG A 125 -9.66 -5.38 -23.13
N ASN A 126 -8.72 -4.62 -23.70
CA ASN A 126 -7.59 -5.13 -24.50
C ASN A 126 -6.22 -4.64 -23.99
N TYR A 127 -6.01 -4.74 -22.67
CA TYR A 127 -4.79 -4.32 -21.96
C TYR A 127 -3.47 -4.74 -22.62
N LEU A 128 -3.39 -5.96 -23.17
CA LEU A 128 -2.16 -6.48 -23.79
C LEU A 128 -1.78 -5.76 -25.10
N ALA A 129 -2.75 -5.43 -25.96
CA ALA A 129 -2.46 -4.73 -27.21
C ALA A 129 -1.99 -3.29 -26.94
N ASP A 130 -2.62 -2.64 -25.97
CA ASP A 130 -2.32 -1.25 -25.62
C ASP A 130 -0.97 -1.10 -24.89
N VAL A 131 -0.61 -2.07 -24.03
CA VAL A 131 0.72 -2.13 -23.40
C VAL A 131 1.82 -2.32 -24.45
N VAL A 132 1.62 -3.21 -25.43
CA VAL A 132 2.60 -3.44 -26.51
C VAL A 132 2.77 -2.19 -27.37
N GLN A 133 1.68 -1.50 -27.72
CA GLN A 133 1.72 -0.24 -28.46
C GLN A 133 2.45 0.86 -27.67
N GLY A 134 2.20 0.96 -26.36
CA GLY A 134 2.90 1.87 -25.46
C GLY A 134 4.40 1.56 -25.35
N MET A 135 4.77 0.29 -25.23
CA MET A 135 6.18 -0.14 -25.22
C MET A 135 6.90 0.22 -26.51
N LEU A 136 6.28 0.02 -27.68
CA LEU A 136 6.86 0.38 -28.98
C LEU A 136 7.09 1.89 -29.13
N SER A 137 6.22 2.72 -28.53
CA SER A 137 6.34 4.19 -28.59
C SER A 137 7.44 4.78 -27.70
N VAL A 138 7.99 4.00 -26.76
CA VAL A 138 9.06 4.42 -25.85
C VAL A 138 10.45 3.98 -26.36
N ILE A 139 10.50 3.12 -27.38
CA ILE A 139 11.74 2.53 -27.93
C ILE A 139 12.42 3.42 -29.01
N HIS A 140 11.95 4.65 -29.26
CA HIS A 140 12.59 5.59 -30.21
C HIS A 140 13.14 6.84 -29.53
#